data_AF-B4FHP8-F1
#
_entry.id   AF-B4FHP8-F1
#
_cell.length_a   1.000
_cell.length_b   1.000
_cell.length_c   1.000
_cell.angle_alpha   90.00
_cell.angle_beta   90.00
_cell.angle_gamma   90.00
#
_symmetry.space_group_name_H-M   'P 1'
#
loop_
_entity.id
_entity.type
_entity.pdbx_description
1 polymer ?
#
loop_
_entity_poly.entity_id
_entity_poly.type
_entity_poly.pdbx_seq_one_letter_code
_entity_poly.pdbx_strand_id
1 'polypeptide(L)'
;MVNSNAPFARKFGREDPVLDKIDQELLGRRPDGFVPGGWTYLLNATTEEGRPFAVERVQDLRPGPGVDRLKKLVTGLLTQEGFDDKHCL
;
A
#
# COMPACT_ATOMS: atom_id res chain seq x y z
N MET A 1 12.46 0.37 -5.09
CA MET A 1 10.98 0.29 -5.08
C MET A 1 10.40 0.43 -6.48
N VAL A 2 10.62 1.55 -7.18
CA VAL A 2 10.08 1.77 -8.55
C VAL A 2 10.74 0.83 -9.57
N ASN A 3 12.05 0.95 -9.80
CA ASN A 3 12.75 0.14 -10.80
C ASN A 3 13.19 -1.24 -10.28
N SER A 4 13.39 -1.37 -8.96
CA SER A 4 13.88 -2.61 -8.35
C SER A 4 12.78 -3.62 -8.00
N ASN A 5 11.52 -3.26 -8.21
CA ASN A 5 10.34 -4.04 -7.77
C ASN A 5 10.29 -4.37 -6.27
N ALA A 6 11.11 -3.70 -5.43
CA ALA A 6 11.07 -3.87 -3.98
C ALA A 6 9.76 -3.30 -3.39
N PRO A 7 9.09 -3.99 -2.45
CA PRO A 7 7.80 -3.55 -1.92
C PRO A 7 7.90 -2.31 -1.03
N PHE A 8 9.07 -2.07 -0.42
CA PHE A 8 9.31 -0.92 0.45
C PHE A 8 10.51 -0.11 -0.07
N ALA A 9 10.51 1.19 0.26
CA ALA A 9 11.64 2.07 0.09
C ALA A 9 12.12 2.57 1.47
N ARG A 10 13.43 2.67 1.63
CA ARG A 10 14.08 3.29 2.79
C ARG A 10 15.51 3.71 2.42
N LYS A 11 16.13 4.64 3.16
CA LYS A 11 15.57 5.50 4.22
C LYS A 11 15.22 6.88 3.63
N PHE A 12 14.22 7.53 4.19
CA PHE A 12 13.88 8.92 3.87
C PHE A 12 14.22 9.80 5.06
N GLY A 13 14.78 10.98 4.80
CA GLY A 13 14.94 11.99 5.85
C GLY A 13 13.58 12.46 6.36
N ARG A 14 13.57 13.09 7.53
CA ARG A 14 12.40 13.87 7.95
C ARG A 14 12.22 15.01 6.94
N GLU A 15 10.98 15.21 6.48
CA GLU A 15 10.63 16.28 5.53
C GLU A 15 11.43 16.22 4.21
N ASP A 16 11.86 15.01 3.83
CA ASP A 16 12.56 14.79 2.57
C ASP A 16 11.62 15.09 1.38
N PRO A 17 11.97 16.03 0.47
CA PRO A 17 11.11 16.40 -0.67
C PRO A 17 10.79 15.25 -1.61
N VAL A 18 11.53 14.13 -1.56
CA VAL A 18 11.18 12.93 -2.33
C VAL A 18 9.87 12.31 -1.87
N LEU A 19 9.47 12.50 -0.61
CA LEU A 19 8.20 12.01 -0.07
C LEU A 19 7.02 12.66 -0.78
N ASP A 20 7.08 13.96 -1.08
CA ASP A 20 6.05 14.66 -1.85
C ASP A 20 5.90 14.09 -3.25
N LYS A 21 7.02 13.75 -3.90
CA LYS A 21 7.01 13.09 -5.21
C LYS A 21 6.39 11.70 -5.15
N ILE A 22 6.71 10.91 -4.12
CA ILE A 22 6.11 9.59 -3.90
C ILE A 22 4.60 9.70 -3.68
N ASP A 23 4.19 10.65 -2.84
CA ASP A 23 2.79 10.92 -2.55
C ASP A 23 2.01 11.27 -3.81
N GLN A 24 2.55 12.17 -4.64
CA GLN A 24 1.90 12.61 -5.86
C GLN A 24 1.94 11.56 -6.99
N GLU A 25 3.12 11.04 -7.32
CA GLU A 25 3.33 10.24 -8.53
C GLU A 25 3.01 8.76 -8.33
N LEU A 26 3.15 8.22 -7.11
CA LEU A 26 2.99 6.78 -6.84
C LEU A 26 1.75 6.46 -6.03
N LEU A 27 1.40 7.32 -5.06
CA LEU A 27 0.29 7.08 -4.15
C LEU A 27 -0.98 7.85 -4.53
N GLY A 28 -0.90 8.80 -5.46
CA GLY A 28 -2.05 9.59 -5.90
C GLY A 28 -2.67 10.42 -4.77
N ARG A 29 -1.88 10.80 -3.76
CA ARG A 29 -2.31 11.61 -2.63
C ARG A 29 -2.53 13.04 -3.09
N ARG A 30 -3.70 13.59 -2.76
CA ARG A 30 -4.01 15.02 -2.98
C ARG A 30 -3.30 15.89 -1.95
N PRO A 31 -2.99 17.17 -2.26
CA PRO A 31 -2.49 18.13 -1.28
C PRO A 31 -3.38 18.14 -0.03
N ASP A 32 -2.76 18.13 1.15
CA ASP A 32 -3.42 18.07 2.47
C ASP A 32 -4.40 16.89 2.68
N GLY A 33 -4.39 15.91 1.79
CA GLY A 33 -5.26 14.74 1.82
C GLY A 33 -4.57 13.50 2.38
N PHE A 34 -5.30 12.38 2.35
CA PHE A 34 -4.77 11.05 2.64
C PHE A 34 -4.52 10.28 1.34
N VAL A 35 -3.62 9.31 1.39
CA VAL A 35 -3.45 8.34 0.30
C VAL A 35 -4.76 7.56 0.13
N PRO A 36 -5.39 7.56 -1.05
CA PRO A 36 -6.58 6.76 -1.28
C PRO A 36 -6.22 5.27 -1.18
N GLY A 37 -6.81 4.59 -0.20
CA GLY A 37 -6.64 3.14 0.01
C GLY A 37 -7.88 2.35 -0.40
N GLY A 38 -7.77 1.02 -0.38
CA GLY A 38 -8.91 0.14 -0.67
C GLY A 38 -10.15 0.41 0.20
N TRP A 39 -9.94 0.92 1.42
CA TRP A 39 -11.00 1.31 2.36
C TRP A 39 -11.72 2.61 1.98
N THR A 40 -11.07 3.48 1.20
CA THR A 40 -11.55 4.83 0.85
C THR A 40 -11.79 5.00 -0.66
N TYR A 41 -11.50 3.99 -1.49
CA TYR A 41 -11.54 4.09 -2.96
C TYR A 41 -12.94 4.27 -3.55
N LEU A 42 -14.00 3.91 -2.82
CA LEU A 42 -15.38 4.15 -3.24
C LEU A 42 -15.88 5.58 -2.91
N LEU A 43 -14.99 6.49 -2.50
CA LEU A 43 -15.30 7.92 -2.32
C LEU A 43 -15.57 8.69 -3.63
N ASN A 44 -15.80 8.00 -4.76
CA ASN A 44 -16.66 8.54 -5.82
C ASN A 44 -18.15 8.48 -5.39
N ALA A 45 -18.43 8.79 -4.12
CA ALA A 45 -19.77 9.14 -3.68
C ALA A 45 -19.99 10.61 -4.05
N THR A 46 -20.36 10.84 -5.32
CA THR A 46 -21.19 12.01 -5.69
C THR A 46 -22.60 11.92 -5.09
N THR A 47 -22.83 11.03 -4.13
CA THR A 47 -24.11 10.80 -3.47
C THR A 47 -23.99 11.19 -2.01
N GLU A 48 -24.93 12.06 -1.61
CA GLU A 48 -25.15 12.81 -0.37
C GLU A 48 -25.08 12.04 0.97
N GLU A 49 -24.55 10.82 1.01
CA GLU A 49 -24.51 9.97 2.20
C GLU A 49 -23.06 9.75 2.64
N GLY A 50 -22.55 10.67 3.47
CA GLY A 50 -21.19 10.71 4.00
C GLY A 50 -20.77 9.48 4.81
N ARG A 51 -20.51 8.35 4.15
CA ARG A 51 -19.81 7.20 4.74
C ARG A 51 -18.31 7.30 4.41
N PRO A 52 -17.45 7.59 5.40
CA PRO A 52 -16.01 7.73 5.17
C PRO A 52 -15.32 6.41 4.79
N PHE A 53 -15.98 5.27 5.04
CA PHE A 53 -15.54 3.93 4.68
C PHE A 53 -16.67 3.22 3.96
N ALA A 54 -16.36 2.69 2.79
CA ALA A 54 -17.36 2.10 1.89
C ALA A 54 -17.14 0.58 1.70
N VAL A 55 -16.14 0.02 2.39
CA VAL A 55 -15.86 -1.40 2.39
C VAL A 55 -16.46 -2.01 3.65
N GLU A 56 -17.49 -2.83 3.49
CA GLU A 56 -18.15 -3.54 4.58
C GLU A 56 -17.55 -4.93 4.83
N ARG A 57 -16.98 -5.56 3.80
CA ARG A 57 -16.42 -6.91 3.89
C ARG A 57 -15.02 -6.95 3.28
N VAL A 58 -14.15 -7.78 3.85
CA VAL A 58 -12.75 -7.90 3.43
C VAL A 58 -12.62 -8.31 1.96
N GLN A 59 -13.52 -9.16 1.45
CA GLN A 59 -13.55 -9.56 0.03
C GLN A 59 -13.85 -8.42 -0.95
N ASP A 60 -14.41 -7.32 -0.47
CA ASP A 60 -14.72 -6.15 -1.30
C ASP A 60 -13.48 -5.24 -1.44
N LEU A 61 -12.41 -5.49 -0.67
CA LEU A 61 -11.13 -4.81 -0.85
C LEU A 61 -10.55 -5.10 -2.23
N ARG A 62 -10.07 -4.05 -2.88
CA ARG A 62 -9.31 -4.13 -4.13
C ARG A 62 -7.88 -3.72 -3.83
N PRO A 63 -6.94 -4.69 -3.77
CA PRO A 63 -5.54 -4.38 -3.58
C PRO A 63 -5.02 -3.52 -4.74
N GLY A 64 -4.21 -2.51 -4.42
CA GLY A 64 -3.51 -1.73 -5.43
C GLY A 64 -2.28 -2.45 -6.01
N PRO A 65 -1.61 -1.87 -7.03
CA PRO A 65 -0.45 -2.48 -7.70
C PRO A 65 0.73 -2.84 -6.77
N GLY A 66 0.80 -2.25 -5.57
CA GLY A 66 1.79 -2.60 -4.56
C GLY A 66 1.67 -4.02 -4.01
N VAL A 67 0.48 -4.64 -4.11
CA VAL A 67 0.23 -5.98 -3.56
C VAL A 67 1.10 -7.05 -4.21
N ASP A 68 1.38 -6.93 -5.51
CA ASP A 68 2.13 -7.94 -6.24
C ASP A 68 3.58 -7.99 -5.76
N ARG A 69 4.16 -6.82 -5.45
CA ARG A 69 5.50 -6.71 -4.85
C ARG A 69 5.54 -7.32 -3.46
N LEU A 70 4.52 -7.05 -2.65
CA LEU A 70 4.41 -7.60 -1.30
C LEU A 70 4.25 -9.12 -1.34
N LYS A 71 3.35 -9.63 -2.19
CA LYS A 71 3.13 -11.06 -2.40
C LYS A 71 4.43 -11.76 -2.79
N LYS A 72 5.16 -11.21 -3.77
CA LYS A 72 6.45 -11.77 -4.18
C LYS A 72 7.46 -11.85 -3.02
N LEU A 73 7.55 -10.80 -2.20
CA LEU A 73 8.42 -10.80 -1.02
C LEU A 73 7.99 -11.88 -0.02
N VAL A 74 6.72 -11.88 0.38
CA VAL A 74 6.20 -12.83 1.38
C VAL A 74 6.38 -14.27 0.91
N THR A 75 5.99 -14.58 -0.34
CA THR A 75 6.20 -15.90 -0.92
C THR A 75 7.67 -16.29 -0.89
N GLY A 76 8.58 -15.40 -1.30
CA GLY A 76 10.02 -15.67 -1.28
C GLY A 76 10.55 -16.00 0.11
N LEU A 77 10.09 -15.28 1.15
CA LEU A 77 10.46 -15.53 2.54
C LEU A 77 9.95 -16.89 3.02
N LEU A 78 8.68 -17.21 2.75
CA LEU A 78 8.06 -18.48 3.16
C LEU A 78 8.68 -19.70 2.45
N THR A 79 9.16 -19.53 1.22
CA THR A 79 9.80 -20.61 0.44
C THR A 79 11.30 -20.70 0.65
N GLN A 80 11.89 -19.85 1.50
CA GLN A 80 13.32 -19.85 1.73
C GLN A 80 13.75 -21.13 2.46
N GLU A 81 14.87 -21.71 2.04
CA GLU A 81 15.44 -22.87 2.74
C GLU A 81 15.73 -22.56 4.22
N GLY A 82 15.34 -23.49 5.10
CA GLY A 82 15.40 -23.32 6.54
C GLY A 82 14.48 -22.21 7.06
N PHE A 83 13.34 -21.94 6.40
CA PHE A 83 12.32 -21.02 6.91
C PHE A 83 11.88 -21.40 8.33
N ASP A 84 11.71 -22.70 8.58
CA ASP A 84 11.26 -23.21 9.88
C ASP A 84 12.22 -22.86 11.03
N ASP A 85 13.51 -22.77 10.76
CA ASP A 85 14.53 -22.40 11.76
C ASP A 85 14.63 -20.89 12.01
N LYS A 86 13.96 -20.06 11.18
CA LYS A 86 14.11 -18.59 11.15
C LYS A 86 12.88 -17.84 11.64
N HIS A 87 11.85 -18.54 12.10
CA HIS A 87 10.62 -17.93 12.57
C HIS A 87 10.17 -18.55 13.90
N CYS A 88 9.54 -17.74 14.74
CA CYS A 88 8.94 -18.20 15.99
C CYS A 88 7.50 -18.63 15.74
N LEU A 89 7.09 -19.74 16.37
CA LEU A 89 5.71 -20.21 16.43
C LEU A 89 4.99 -19.61 17.65
#